data_AF-A0A7K9UJ21-F1
#
_entry.id   AF-A0A7K9UJ21-F1
#
_cell.length_a   1.000
_cell.length_b   1.000
_cell.length_c   1.000
_cell.angle_alpha   90.00
_cell.angle_beta   90.00
_cell.angle_gamma   90.00
#
_symmetry.space_group_name_H-M   'P 1'
#
loop_
_entity.id
_entity.type
_entity.pdbx_description
1 polymer ?
#
loop_
_entity_poly.entity_id
_entity_poly.type
_entity_poly.pdbx_seq_one_letter_code
_entity_poly.pdbx_strand_id
1 'polypeptide(L)' 'VGYVDGIPIMHYDSDTERAQPRADWMGANLDQQYWDSVTSIEQNNQRVDRLNLETQ' A
#
# COMPACT_ATOMS: atom_id res chain seq x y z
N VAL A 1 2.97 -3.76 3.38
CA VAL A 1 3.05 -2.85 4.56
C VAL A 1 4.36 -2.11 4.50
N GLY A 2 4.37 -0.80 4.76
CA GLY A 2 5.59 0.02 4.76
C GLY A 2 6.04 0.38 6.18
N TYR A 3 7.35 0.46 6.41
CA TYR A 3 7.96 0.76 7.71
C TYR A 3 9.05 1.83 7.60
N VAL A 4 9.17 2.67 8.63
CA VAL A 4 10.30 3.59 8.87
C VAL A 4 10.72 3.39 10.32
N ASP A 5 12.01 3.12 10.56
CA ASP A 5 12.56 2.84 11.90
C ASP A 5 11.81 1.74 12.68
N GLY A 6 11.31 0.73 11.95
CA GLY A 6 10.53 -0.37 12.52
C GLY A 6 9.07 -0.01 12.87
N ILE A 7 8.67 1.24 12.64
CA ILE A 7 7.30 1.72 12.88
C ILE A 7 6.50 1.58 11.57
N PRO A 8 5.30 0.94 11.59
CA PRO A 8 4.47 0.83 10.40
C PRO A 8 3.91 2.22 10.03
N ILE A 9 4.18 2.65 8.79
CA ILE A 9 3.78 3.98 8.29
C ILE A 9 2.58 3.90 7.36
N MET A 10 2.40 2.78 6.66
CA MET A 10 1.29 2.56 5.73
C MET A 10 0.94 1.09 5.59
N HIS A 11 -0.29 0.82 5.18
CA HIS A 11 -0.79 -0.52 4.90
C HIS A 11 -1.58 -0.51 3.60
N TYR A 12 -1.30 -1.49 2.75
CA TYR A 12 -2.16 -1.83 1.62
C TYR A 12 -3.09 -2.96 2.05
N ASP A 13 -4.38 -2.74 1.88
CA ASP A 13 -5.44 -3.69 2.19
C ASP A 13 -5.94 -4.30 0.88
N SER A 14 -5.78 -5.60 0.71
CA SER A 14 -6.16 -6.32 -0.51
C SER A 14 -7.67 -6.48 -0.68
N ASP A 15 -8.45 -6.35 0.39
CA ASP A 15 -9.91 -6.51 0.35
C ASP A 15 -10.57 -5.22 -0.13
N THR A 16 -10.03 -4.08 0.31
CA THR A 16 -10.46 -2.74 -0.15
C THR A 16 -9.68 -2.23 -1.35
N GLU A 17 -8.61 -2.94 -1.74
CA GLU A 17 -7.63 -2.57 -2.77
C GLU A 17 -7.09 -1.14 -2.61
N ARG A 18 -6.84 -0.72 -1.35
CA ARG A 18 -6.43 0.65 -1.01
C ARG A 18 -5.21 0.69 -0.11
N ALA A 19 -4.30 1.61 -0.42
CA ALA A 19 -3.22 2.00 0.47
C ALA A 19 -3.70 3.10 1.43
N GLN A 20 -3.43 2.93 2.72
CA GLN A 20 -3.88 3.84 3.78
C GLN A 20 -2.74 4.14 4.77
N PRO A 21 -2.72 5.36 5.35
CA PRO A 21 -1.77 5.70 6.40
C PRO A 21 -2.00 4.84 7.64
N ARG A 22 -0.90 4.44 8.29
CA ARG A 22 -0.93 3.83 9.63
C ARG A 22 -0.35 4.75 10.70
N ALA A 23 0.48 5.72 10.29
CA ALA A 23 0.99 6.76 11.16
C ALA A 23 0.28 8.10 10.90
N ASP A 24 -0.09 8.81 11.96
CA ASP A 24 -0.84 10.07 11.87
C ASP A 24 -0.13 11.12 11.01
N TRP A 25 1.20 11.21 11.12
CA TRP A 25 1.98 12.16 10.35
C TRP A 25 1.96 11.86 8.84
N MET A 26 1.83 10.59 8.42
CA MET A 26 1.67 10.26 7.00
C MET A 26 0.33 10.78 6.49
N GLY A 27 -0.75 10.59 7.27
CA GLY A 27 -2.08 11.07 6.92
C GLY A 27 -2.21 12.60 6.94
N ALA A 28 -1.44 13.28 7.80
CA ALA A 28 -1.48 14.73 7.92
C ALA A 28 -0.64 15.47 6.87
N ASN A 29 0.40 14.83 6.29
CA ASN A 29 1.36 15.49 5.40
C ASN A 29 1.25 15.09 3.91
N LEU A 30 0.55 13.99 3.60
CA LEU A 30 0.45 13.47 2.24
C LEU A 30 -0.97 13.60 1.73
N ASP A 31 -1.09 14.09 0.51
CA ASP A 31 -2.37 14.32 -0.13
C ASP A 31 -2.97 13.03 -0.72
N GLN A 32 -4.20 13.15 -1.21
CA GLN A 32 -4.89 12.04 -1.86
C GLN A 32 -4.15 11.55 -3.11
N GLN A 33 -3.49 12.43 -3.85
CA GLN A 33 -2.77 12.06 -5.06
C GLN A 33 -1.60 11.11 -4.76
N TYR A 34 -0.87 11.35 -3.67
CA TYR A 34 0.13 10.42 -3.17
C TYR A 34 -0.48 9.03 -2.90
N TRP A 35 -1.59 8.98 -2.14
CA TRP A 35 -2.24 7.72 -1.77
C TRP A 35 -2.84 6.96 -2.95
N ASP A 36 -3.39 7.67 -3.93
CA ASP A 36 -3.88 7.07 -5.18
C ASP A 36 -2.72 6.49 -6.00
N SER A 37 -1.57 7.16 -6.03
CA SER A 37 -0.36 6.66 -6.71
C SER A 37 0.17 5.39 -6.03
N VAL A 38 0.29 5.40 -4.70
CA VAL A 38 0.71 4.23 -3.92
C VAL A 38 -0.27 3.08 -4.10
N THR A 39 -1.58 3.36 -4.07
CA THR A 39 -2.61 2.36 -4.32
C THR A 39 -2.45 1.69 -5.68
N SER A 40 -2.19 2.47 -6.74
CA SER A 40 -1.99 1.93 -8.09
C SER A 40 -0.78 1.00 -8.17
N ILE A 41 0.32 1.35 -7.51
CA ILE A 41 1.53 0.52 -7.44
C ILE A 41 1.23 -0.81 -6.72
N GLU A 42 0.59 -0.75 -5.56
CA GLU A 42 0.30 -1.95 -4.78
C GLU A 42 -0.73 -2.87 -5.45
N GLN A 43 -1.70 -2.32 -6.17
CA GLN A 43 -2.60 -3.10 -7.02
C GLN A 43 -1.86 -3.83 -8.14
N ASN A 44 -0.83 -3.22 -8.73
CA ASN A 44 0.02 -3.91 -9.71
C ASN A 44 0.79 -5.06 -9.05
N ASN A 45 1.38 -4.83 -7.88
CA ASN A 45 2.10 -5.85 -7.12
C ASN A 45 1.18 -7.04 -6.77
N GLN A 46 -0.03 -6.76 -6.26
CA GLN A 46 -1.03 -7.79 -5.95
C GLN A 46 -1.37 -8.66 -7.18
N ARG A 47 -1.49 -8.07 -8.37
CA ARG A 47 -1.71 -8.82 -9.61
C ARG A 47 -0.53 -9.73 -9.95
N VAL A 48 0.69 -9.22 -9.85
CA VAL A 48 1.91 -9.99 -10.10
C VAL A 48 2.03 -11.15 -9.11
N ASP A 49 1.80 -10.90 -7.82
CA ASP A 49 1.86 -11.94 -6.79
C ASP A 49 0.80 -13.02 -7.02
N ARG A 50 -0.41 -12.65 -7.44
CA ARG A 50 -1.45 -13.61 -7.81
C ARG A 50 -1.03 -14.51 -8.97
N LEU A 51 -0.49 -13.92 -10.04
CA LEU A 51 0.03 -14.69 -11.20
C LEU A 51 1.19 -15.61 -10.79
N ASN A 52 2.06 -15.15 -9.91
CA ASN A 52 3.17 -15.95 -9.40
C ASN A 52 2.67 -17.16 -8.60
N LEU A 53 1.60 -17.02 -7.82
CA LEU A 53 1.00 -18.15 -7.09
C LEU A 53 0.28 -19.14 -8.03
N GLU A 54 -0.30 -18.67 -9.14
CA GLU A 54 -0.98 -19.52 -10.13
C GLU A 54 0.00 -20.31 -11.02
N THR A 55 1.25 -19.85 -11.13
CA THR A 55 2.29 -20.46 -11.97
C THR A 55 3.25 -21.38 -11.21
N GLN A 56 2.99 -21.63 -9.93
CA GLN A 56 3.75 -22.53 -9.05
C GLN A 56 3.33 -23.99 -9.13
#